data_AF-A0A165T162-F1
#
_entry.id   AF-A0A165T162-F1
#
_cell.length_a   1.000
_cell.length_b   1.000
_cell.length_c   1.000
_cell.angle_alpha   90.00
_cell.angle_beta   90.00
_cell.angle_gamma   90.00
#
_symmetry.space_group_name_H-M   'P 1'
#
loop_
_entity.id
_entity.type
_entity.pdbx_description
1 polymer ?
#
loop_
_entity_poly.entity_id
_entity_poly.type
_entity_poly.pdbx_seq_one_letter_code
_entity_poly.pdbx_strand_id
1 'polypeptide(L)'
;MLRIARKHGVAFAPAQLSPGLKKQLPAFYHLGAPPRTYKAPKISCLLHNHKLRTVSELITTSRRLSDAPGRGRHNPRRNCRCPPCTNDRLMGCEHPHKCALTAHTILDSLSPKTNPASHPPRDNLTLTHCRLEKNRQARRERGNITFDPSITTKSNIAECFRVFVSPNDVPLTPAYRLQHP
;
A
#
# COMPACT_ATOMS: atom_id res chain seq x y z
N MET A 1 8.78 -9.05 -5.53
CA MET A 1 8.69 -7.96 -6.52
C MET A 1 9.64 -6.80 -6.20
N LEU A 2 9.35 -5.92 -5.23
CA LEU A 2 10.18 -4.73 -4.93
C LEU A 2 11.68 -5.03 -4.69
N ARG A 3 11.98 -6.06 -3.90
CA ARG A 3 13.36 -6.52 -3.65
C ARG A 3 14.08 -6.96 -4.93
N ILE A 4 13.38 -7.65 -5.83
CA ILE A 4 13.94 -8.16 -7.10
C ILE A 4 14.16 -6.99 -8.06
N ALA A 5 13.21 -6.06 -8.16
CA ALA A 5 13.36 -4.86 -8.98
C ALA A 5 14.66 -4.11 -8.62
N ARG A 6 14.90 -3.89 -7.32
CA ARG A 6 16.14 -3.27 -6.83
C ARG A 6 17.39 -4.06 -7.23
N LYS A 7 17.36 -5.39 -7.17
CA LYS A 7 18.48 -6.26 -7.57
C LYS A 7 18.85 -6.08 -9.06
N HIS A 8 17.87 -5.81 -9.91
CA HIS A 8 18.06 -5.64 -11.36
C HIS A 8 18.14 -4.18 -11.80
N GLY A 9 18.39 -3.24 -10.88
CA GLY A 9 18.48 -1.81 -11.22
C GLY A 9 17.16 -1.18 -11.65
N VAL A 10 16.03 -1.84 -11.43
CA VAL A 10 14.70 -1.32 -11.75
C VAL A 10 14.14 -0.57 -10.54
N ALA A 11 13.80 0.70 -10.73
CA ALA A 11 13.24 1.54 -9.67
C ALA A 11 11.72 1.46 -9.63
N PHE A 12 11.15 1.32 -8.44
CA PHE A 12 9.70 1.51 -8.24
C PHE A 12 9.43 3.00 -8.01
N ALA A 13 8.97 3.69 -9.06
CA ALA A 13 8.82 5.13 -9.10
C ALA A 13 7.44 5.52 -9.67
N PRO A 14 6.32 5.15 -8.99
CA PRO A 14 5.00 5.60 -9.41
C PRO A 14 4.88 7.12 -9.23
N ALA A 15 4.18 7.79 -10.14
CA ALA A 15 3.78 9.19 -9.95
C ALA A 15 2.80 9.28 -8.77
N GLN A 16 1.65 8.60 -8.89
CA GLN A 16 0.63 8.46 -7.86
C GLN A 16 -0.03 7.07 -7.96
N LEU A 17 -0.26 6.44 -6.81
CA LEU A 17 -0.89 5.12 -6.72
C LEU A 17 -2.38 5.24 -6.39
N SER A 18 -3.22 4.53 -7.14
CA SER A 18 -4.62 4.35 -6.78
C SER A 18 -4.77 3.53 -5.49
N PRO A 19 -5.87 3.69 -4.71
CA PRO A 19 -6.12 2.86 -3.53
C PRO A 19 -6.13 1.36 -3.82
N GLY A 20 -6.58 0.97 -5.03
CA GLY A 20 -6.54 -0.42 -5.50
C GLY A 20 -5.12 -0.94 -5.64
N LEU A 21 -4.23 -0.18 -6.30
CA LEU A 21 -2.82 -0.56 -6.44
C LEU A 21 -2.10 -0.60 -5.09
N LYS A 22 -2.39 0.36 -4.18
CA LYS A 22 -1.82 0.35 -2.83
C LYS A 22 -2.12 -0.96 -2.08
N LYS A 23 -3.33 -1.53 -2.26
CA LYS A 23 -3.74 -2.82 -1.68
C LYS A 23 -3.03 -4.03 -2.29
N GLN A 24 -2.66 -3.95 -3.57
CA GLN A 24 -1.95 -5.01 -4.29
C GLN A 24 -0.44 -5.02 -4.01
N LEU A 25 0.10 -3.98 -3.37
CA LEU A 25 1.51 -3.95 -2.98
C LEU A 25 1.86 -5.16 -2.09
N PRO A 26 3.11 -5.65 -2.15
CA PRO A 26 3.58 -6.70 -1.26
C PRO A 26 3.42 -6.28 0.20
N ALA A 27 2.98 -7.17 1.08
CA ALA A 27 2.75 -6.89 2.51
C ALA A 27 4.02 -6.42 3.26
N PHE A 28 5.20 -6.83 2.80
CA PHE A 28 6.45 -6.64 3.52
C PHE A 28 7.50 -5.98 2.64
N TYR A 29 8.51 -5.39 3.29
CA TYR A 29 9.69 -4.78 2.67
C TYR A 29 9.33 -3.60 1.76
N HIS A 30 8.42 -2.73 2.21
CA HIS A 30 8.11 -1.48 1.53
C HIS A 30 9.30 -0.51 1.53
N LEU A 31 9.38 0.30 0.47
CA LEU A 31 10.34 1.41 0.38
C LEU A 31 10.00 2.48 1.42
N GLY A 32 11.04 2.98 2.11
CA GLY A 32 10.89 3.98 3.17
C GLY A 32 10.30 3.46 4.47
N ALA A 33 10.07 2.14 4.62
CA ALA A 33 9.68 1.57 5.91
C ALA A 33 10.81 1.75 6.94
N PRO A 34 10.50 2.13 8.20
CA PRO A 34 11.52 2.28 9.24
C PRO A 34 12.38 1.03 9.41
N PRO A 35 13.63 1.17 9.88
CA PRO A 35 14.44 0.03 10.27
C PRO A 35 13.67 -0.85 11.28
N ARG A 36 13.89 -2.16 11.20
CA ARG A 36 13.33 -3.17 12.13
C ARG A 36 11.82 -3.46 12.00
N THR A 37 11.07 -2.80 11.11
CA THR A 37 9.64 -3.09 10.86
C THR A 37 9.38 -4.56 10.53
N TYR A 38 10.26 -5.18 9.74
CA TYR A 38 10.09 -6.54 9.21
C TYR A 38 11.03 -7.56 9.85
N LYS A 39 11.31 -7.46 11.16
CA LYS A 39 12.21 -8.40 11.84
C LYS A 39 11.52 -9.71 12.21
N ALA A 40 12.18 -10.83 11.94
CA ALA A 40 11.90 -12.09 12.62
C ALA A 40 12.31 -11.98 14.11
N PRO A 41 11.59 -12.64 15.03
CA PRO A 41 10.46 -13.54 14.82
C PRO A 41 9.11 -12.83 14.67
N LYS A 42 9.04 -11.50 14.80
CA LYS A 42 7.77 -10.73 14.85
C LYS A 42 6.83 -11.02 13.66
N ILE A 43 7.39 -11.18 12.46
CA ILE A 43 6.62 -11.42 11.24
C ILE A 43 6.61 -12.89 10.76
N SER A 44 7.28 -13.82 11.45
CA SER A 44 7.45 -15.20 10.95
C SER A 44 6.11 -15.91 10.80
N CYS A 45 5.25 -15.82 11.82
CA CYS A 45 3.91 -16.41 11.76
C CYS A 45 3.07 -15.82 10.61
N LEU A 46 3.18 -14.51 10.38
CA LEU A 46 2.48 -13.84 9.27
C LEU A 46 2.94 -14.35 7.90
N LEU A 47 4.22 -14.67 7.76
CA LEU A 47 4.82 -15.20 6.51
C LEU A 47 4.50 -16.69 6.29
N HIS A 48 4.55 -17.50 7.34
CA HIS A 48 4.51 -18.98 7.21
C HIS A 48 3.13 -19.57 7.48
N ASN A 49 2.46 -19.15 8.56
CA ASN A 49 1.16 -19.74 8.95
C ASN A 49 0.01 -18.98 8.28
N HIS A 50 0.02 -17.64 8.38
CA HIS A 50 -1.00 -16.81 7.71
C HIS A 50 -0.72 -16.61 6.22
N LYS A 51 0.50 -16.88 5.75
CA LYS A 51 0.93 -16.79 4.34
C LYS A 51 0.62 -15.44 3.69
N LEU A 52 0.71 -14.34 4.43
CA LEU A 52 0.40 -13.01 3.92
C LEU A 52 1.38 -12.63 2.80
N ARG A 53 0.84 -12.10 1.70
CA ARG A 53 1.54 -11.65 0.50
C ARG A 53 1.28 -10.18 0.20
N THR A 54 0.10 -9.65 0.52
CA THR A 54 -0.35 -8.33 0.05
C THR A 54 -0.83 -7.41 1.17
N VAL A 55 -0.84 -6.10 0.91
CA VAL A 55 -1.33 -5.10 1.86
C VAL A 55 -2.84 -5.29 2.15
N SER A 56 -3.64 -5.75 1.19
CA SER A 56 -5.05 -6.09 1.44
C SER A 56 -5.23 -7.18 2.49
N GLU A 57 -4.35 -8.17 2.53
CA GLU A 57 -4.40 -9.24 3.52
C GLU A 57 -3.94 -8.74 4.90
N LEU A 58 -2.96 -7.82 4.96
CA LEU A 58 -2.63 -7.11 6.21
C LEU A 58 -3.84 -6.35 6.75
N ILE A 59 -4.56 -5.62 5.90
CA ILE A 59 -5.78 -4.90 6.28
C ILE A 59 -6.84 -5.88 6.80
N THR A 60 -7.06 -6.99 6.10
CA THR A 60 -8.03 -8.01 6.51
C THR A 60 -7.66 -8.62 7.86
N THR A 61 -6.37 -8.82 8.11
CA THR A 61 -5.85 -9.37 9.37
C THR A 61 -5.94 -8.37 10.52
N SER A 62 -5.59 -7.09 10.29
CA SER A 62 -5.65 -6.05 11.33
C SER A 62 -7.08 -5.67 11.72
N ARG A 63 -8.03 -5.71 10.78
CA ARG A 63 -9.47 -5.45 11.04
C ARG A 63 -10.09 -6.33 12.11
N ARG A 64 -9.47 -7.47 12.44
CA ARG A 64 -9.91 -8.38 13.50
C ARG A 64 -9.76 -7.78 14.90
N LEU A 65 -8.98 -6.71 15.05
CA LEU A 65 -8.82 -5.99 16.31
C LEU A 65 -10.07 -5.22 16.72
N SER A 66 -10.97 -4.93 15.78
CA SER A 66 -12.23 -4.24 16.01
C SER A 66 -13.39 -5.23 15.94
N ASP A 67 -14.39 -5.03 16.79
CA ASP A 67 -15.65 -5.77 16.70
C ASP A 67 -16.42 -5.35 15.44
N ALA A 68 -16.95 -6.33 14.71
CA ALA A 68 -17.75 -6.09 13.51
C ALA A 68 -18.89 -7.11 13.42
N PRO A 69 -20.03 -6.74 12.81
CA PRO A 69 -21.15 -7.66 12.58
C PRO A 69 -20.66 -8.94 11.89
N GLY A 70 -21.10 -10.10 12.41
CA GLY A 70 -20.75 -11.41 11.86
C GLY A 70 -19.36 -11.96 12.23
N ARG A 71 -18.51 -11.23 12.97
CA ARG A 71 -17.17 -11.70 13.38
C ARG A 71 -17.08 -12.17 14.83
N GLY A 72 -18.17 -12.05 15.59
CA GLY A 72 -18.17 -12.29 17.04
C GLY A 72 -17.33 -11.27 17.81
N ARG A 73 -17.43 -11.31 19.14
CA ARG A 73 -16.69 -10.40 20.03
C ARG A 73 -15.22 -10.80 20.11
N HIS A 74 -14.33 -9.91 19.68
CA HIS A 74 -12.90 -10.09 19.81
C HIS A 74 -12.44 -9.78 21.24
N ASN A 75 -11.39 -10.47 21.68
CA ASN A 75 -10.76 -10.24 22.99
C ASN A 75 -9.24 -10.22 22.79
N PRO A 76 -8.50 -9.29 23.44
CA PRO A 76 -7.06 -9.14 23.28
C PRO A 76 -6.25 -10.23 24.01
N ARG A 77 -6.49 -11.50 23.67
CA ARG A 77 -5.88 -12.69 24.29
C ARG A 77 -5.61 -13.78 23.26
N ARG A 78 -4.66 -14.67 23.55
CA ARG A 78 -4.22 -15.75 22.62
C ARG A 78 -5.35 -16.73 22.25
N ASN A 79 -6.24 -17.01 23.20
CA ASN A 79 -7.34 -17.97 23.08
C ASN A 79 -8.70 -17.30 22.81
N CYS A 80 -8.71 -16.13 22.15
CA CYS A 80 -9.96 -15.47 21.74
C CYS A 80 -10.84 -16.45 20.92
N ARG A 81 -12.12 -16.58 21.29
CA ARG A 81 -13.06 -17.54 20.69
C ARG A 81 -13.74 -17.03 19.42
N CYS A 82 -13.42 -15.81 18.96
CA CYS A 82 -13.99 -15.30 17.72
C CYS A 82 -13.58 -16.21 16.53
N PRO A 83 -14.46 -16.43 15.53
CA PRO A 83 -14.17 -17.29 14.40
C PRO A 83 -12.81 -17.02 13.71
N PRO A 84 -12.38 -15.77 13.47
CA PRO A 84 -11.07 -15.50 12.88
C PRO A 84 -9.90 -16.03 13.70
N CYS A 85 -9.90 -15.80 15.02
CA CYS A 85 -8.82 -16.27 15.90
C CYS A 85 -8.83 -17.79 16.04
N THR A 86 -10.01 -18.42 16.03
CA THR A 86 -10.12 -19.88 16.04
C THR A 86 -9.55 -20.48 14.76
N ASN A 87 -9.89 -19.93 13.59
CA ASN A 87 -9.35 -20.39 12.32
C ASN A 87 -7.83 -20.22 12.23
N ASP A 88 -7.30 -19.09 12.69
CA ASP A 88 -5.84 -18.87 12.73
C ASP A 88 -5.12 -19.93 13.57
N ARG A 89 -5.69 -20.33 14.72
CA ARG A 89 -5.13 -21.40 15.55
C ARG A 89 -5.16 -22.76 14.86
N LEU A 90 -6.24 -23.07 14.13
CA LEU A 90 -6.32 -24.29 13.32
C LEU A 90 -5.24 -24.33 12.22
N MET A 91 -4.83 -23.16 11.73
CA MET A 91 -3.72 -23.00 10.77
C MET A 91 -2.33 -22.95 11.44
N GLY A 92 -2.23 -23.25 12.75
CA GLY A 92 -0.96 -23.30 13.49
C GLY A 92 -0.49 -21.98 14.10
N CYS A 93 -1.30 -20.92 14.10
CA CYS A 93 -0.95 -19.67 14.79
C CYS A 93 -1.20 -19.77 16.30
N GLU A 94 -0.16 -19.68 17.12
CA GLU A 94 -0.28 -19.71 18.58
C GLU A 94 -0.91 -18.44 19.18
N HIS A 95 -0.67 -17.29 18.55
CA HIS A 95 -1.03 -15.98 19.07
C HIS A 95 -1.73 -15.09 18.02
N PRO A 96 -2.98 -15.40 17.61
CA PRO A 96 -3.70 -14.67 16.57
C PRO A 96 -3.80 -13.16 16.84
N HIS A 97 -4.07 -12.76 18.09
CA HIS A 97 -4.15 -11.35 18.46
C HIS A 97 -2.82 -10.61 18.26
N LYS A 98 -1.68 -11.21 18.61
CA LYS A 98 -0.35 -10.62 18.38
C LYS A 98 -0.05 -10.48 16.90
N CYS A 99 -0.50 -11.43 16.07
CA CYS A 99 -0.36 -11.37 14.63
C CYS A 99 -1.21 -10.22 14.04
N ALA A 100 -2.45 -10.05 14.50
CA ALA A 100 -3.30 -8.92 14.10
C ALA A 100 -2.70 -7.56 14.49
N LEU A 101 -2.17 -7.44 15.72
CA LEU A 101 -1.44 -6.23 16.16
C LEU A 101 -0.20 -5.98 15.30
N THR A 102 0.56 -7.01 14.99
CA THR A 102 1.75 -6.87 14.13
C THR A 102 1.37 -6.41 12.73
N ALA A 103 0.30 -6.96 12.16
CA ALA A 103 -0.22 -6.51 10.87
C ALA A 103 -0.64 -5.03 10.91
N HIS A 104 -1.30 -4.59 11.99
CA HIS A 104 -1.64 -3.19 12.22
C HIS A 104 -0.40 -2.30 12.30
N THR A 105 0.60 -2.66 13.11
CA THR A 105 1.86 -1.90 13.22
C THR A 105 2.57 -1.76 11.87
N ILE A 106 2.54 -2.81 11.03
CA ILE A 106 3.11 -2.72 9.68
C ILE A 106 2.34 -1.71 8.83
N LEU A 107 1.00 -1.72 8.87
CA LEU A 107 0.17 -0.76 8.13
C LEU A 107 0.44 0.69 8.57
N ASP A 108 0.60 0.93 9.87
CA ASP A 108 0.91 2.27 10.41
C ASP A 108 2.30 2.76 9.97
N SER A 109 3.24 1.82 9.76
CA SER A 109 4.60 2.15 9.31
C SER A 109 4.69 2.46 7.80
N LEU A 110 3.60 2.27 7.04
CA LEU A 110 3.60 2.54 5.60
C LEU A 110 3.59 4.04 5.34
N SER A 111 4.49 4.48 4.45
CA SER A 111 4.50 5.87 3.98
C SER A 111 3.17 6.24 3.31
N PRO A 112 2.73 7.51 3.37
CA PRO A 112 1.48 7.96 2.76
C PRO A 112 1.36 7.62 1.26
N LYS A 113 2.46 7.62 0.51
CA LYS A 113 2.40 7.24 -0.91
C LYS A 113 1.94 5.78 -1.11
N THR A 114 2.28 4.88 -0.19
CA THR A 114 1.96 3.45 -0.27
C THR A 114 0.81 3.00 0.64
N ASN A 115 0.43 3.80 1.62
CA ASN A 115 -0.59 3.46 2.60
C ASN A 115 -2.01 3.59 2.00
N PRO A 116 -2.82 2.51 1.90
CA PRO A 116 -4.17 2.57 1.33
C PRO A 116 -5.15 3.49 2.06
N ALA A 117 -4.92 3.78 3.35
CA ALA A 117 -5.78 4.67 4.13
C ALA A 117 -5.49 6.16 3.86
N SER A 118 -4.32 6.46 3.32
CA SER A 118 -3.93 7.85 3.04
C SER A 118 -4.45 8.32 1.68
N HIS A 119 -4.95 9.55 1.70
CA HIS A 119 -5.43 10.27 0.52
C HIS A 119 -4.56 11.50 0.32
N PRO A 120 -4.07 11.75 -0.91
CA PRO A 120 -3.35 12.98 -1.19
C PRO A 120 -4.26 14.19 -1.01
N PRO A 121 -3.72 15.35 -0.62
CA PRO A 121 -4.49 16.59 -0.50
C PRO A 121 -5.12 16.97 -1.84
N ARG A 122 -6.31 17.59 -1.79
CA ARG A 122 -6.94 18.17 -2.97
C ARG A 122 -6.16 19.41 -3.40
N ASP A 123 -5.58 19.36 -4.59
CA ASP A 123 -4.75 20.43 -5.15
C ASP A 123 -5.48 21.26 -6.21
N ASN A 124 -6.70 20.87 -6.59
CA ASN A 124 -7.49 21.44 -7.69
C ASN A 124 -6.72 21.53 -9.03
N LEU A 125 -5.66 20.72 -9.20
CA LEU A 125 -4.86 20.67 -10.43
C LEU A 125 -5.40 19.65 -11.42
N THR A 126 -6.24 18.71 -10.96
CA THR A 126 -6.94 17.77 -11.83
C THR A 126 -7.78 18.55 -12.84
N LEU A 127 -7.61 18.26 -14.12
CA LEU A 127 -8.38 18.98 -15.14
C LEU A 127 -9.88 18.71 -15.01
N THR A 128 -10.66 19.79 -15.08
CA THR A 128 -12.12 19.70 -15.14
C THR A 128 -12.56 19.13 -16.49
N HIS A 129 -13.80 18.65 -16.58
CA HIS A 129 -14.38 18.13 -17.83
C HIS A 129 -14.21 19.12 -19.00
N CYS A 130 -14.51 20.40 -18.78
CA CYS A 130 -14.33 21.44 -19.80
C CYS A 130 -12.86 21.59 -20.25
N ARG A 131 -11.89 21.51 -19.33
CA ARG A 131 -10.46 21.58 -19.66
C ARG A 131 -10.00 20.32 -20.42
N LEU A 132 -10.54 19.14 -20.08
CA LEU A 132 -10.28 17.90 -20.82
C LEU A 132 -10.83 17.97 -22.26
N GLU A 133 -12.03 18.50 -22.45
CA GLU A 133 -12.60 18.72 -23.79
C GLU A 133 -11.78 19.73 -24.62
N LYS A 134 -11.36 20.85 -24.00
CA LYS A 134 -10.44 21.80 -24.67
C LYS A 134 -9.13 21.13 -25.08
N ASN A 135 -8.57 20.29 -24.23
CA ASN A 135 -7.38 19.50 -24.57
C ASN A 135 -7.64 18.51 -25.73
N ARG A 136 -8.80 17.87 -25.79
CA ARG A 136 -9.18 16.99 -26.90
C ARG A 136 -9.24 17.76 -28.23
N GLN A 137 -9.83 18.96 -28.22
CA GLN A 137 -9.91 19.81 -29.39
C GLN A 137 -8.53 20.33 -29.81
N ALA A 138 -7.75 20.89 -28.88
CA ALA A 138 -6.39 21.37 -29.14
C ALA A 138 -5.49 20.27 -29.74
N ARG A 139 -5.68 19.00 -29.34
CA ARG A 139 -4.94 17.86 -29.90
C ARG A 139 -5.27 17.60 -31.38
N ARG A 140 -6.51 17.84 -31.81
CA ARG A 140 -6.93 17.74 -33.23
C ARG A 140 -6.39 18.89 -34.06
N GLU A 141 -6.36 20.09 -33.47
CA GLU A 141 -5.93 21.34 -34.12
C GLU A 141 -4.43 21.59 -34.04
N ARG A 142 -3.66 20.69 -33.38
CA ARG A 142 -2.24 20.89 -33.04
C ARG A 142 -1.98 22.19 -32.24
N GLY A 143 -2.94 22.58 -31.42
CA GLY A 143 -2.85 23.70 -30.49
C GLY A 143 -2.20 23.33 -29.15
N ASN A 144 -2.12 24.33 -28.26
CA ASN A 144 -1.53 24.16 -26.93
C ASN A 144 -2.39 23.26 -26.03
N ILE A 145 -1.77 22.26 -25.41
CA ILE A 145 -2.42 21.33 -24.48
C ILE A 145 -2.07 21.72 -23.05
N THR A 146 -3.08 21.89 -22.19
CA THR A 146 -2.86 22.09 -20.75
C THR A 146 -2.44 20.77 -20.13
N PHE A 147 -1.29 20.73 -19.47
CA PHE A 147 -0.82 19.52 -18.79
C PHE A 147 -1.76 19.13 -17.64
N ASP A 148 -2.14 17.84 -17.59
CA ASP A 148 -2.86 17.26 -16.45
C ASP A 148 -1.86 16.56 -15.51
N PRO A 149 -1.57 17.13 -14.33
CA PRO A 149 -0.66 16.49 -13.38
C PRO A 149 -1.28 15.28 -12.68
N SER A 150 -2.58 15.00 -12.84
CA SER A 150 -3.29 13.88 -12.22
C SER A 150 -3.04 12.53 -12.92
N ILE A 151 -1.77 12.25 -13.19
CA ILE A 151 -1.30 10.97 -13.73
C ILE A 151 -1.29 9.95 -12.58
N THR A 152 -2.46 9.43 -12.26
CA THR A 152 -2.60 8.29 -11.35
C THR A 152 -2.43 7.00 -12.14
N THR A 153 -1.47 6.17 -11.74
CA THR A 153 -1.40 4.79 -12.23
C THR A 153 -2.60 4.03 -11.66
N LYS A 154 -3.47 3.50 -12.53
CA LYS A 154 -4.77 2.92 -12.13
C LYS A 154 -4.85 1.42 -12.34
N SER A 155 -4.20 0.91 -13.39
CA SER A 155 -4.42 -0.42 -13.95
C SER A 155 -3.49 -1.49 -13.40
N ASN A 156 -2.16 -1.29 -13.51
CA ASN A 156 -1.21 -2.36 -13.22
C ASN A 156 -0.02 -1.85 -12.38
N ILE A 157 0.37 -2.63 -11.38
CA ILE A 157 1.55 -2.36 -10.55
C ILE A 157 2.86 -2.39 -11.37
N ALA A 158 2.88 -3.11 -12.49
CA ALA A 158 4.00 -3.16 -13.42
C ALA A 158 4.33 -1.79 -14.02
N GLU A 159 3.31 -0.94 -14.27
CA GLU A 159 3.47 0.42 -14.80
C GLU A 159 4.18 1.37 -13.81
N CYS A 160 4.36 0.95 -12.56
CA CYS A 160 5.04 1.72 -11.52
C CYS A 160 6.57 1.51 -11.54
N PHE A 161 7.08 0.59 -12.35
CA PHE A 161 8.51 0.31 -12.46
C PHE A 161 9.15 1.06 -13.62
N ARG A 162 10.34 1.61 -13.39
CA ARG A 162 11.14 2.31 -14.40
C ARG A 162 12.54 1.68 -14.49
N VAL A 163 12.98 1.41 -15.71
CA VAL A 163 14.26 0.72 -16.01
C VAL A 163 15.39 1.71 -16.32
N PHE A 164 15.06 2.91 -16.81
CA PHE A 164 16.03 3.97 -17.13
C PHE A 164 16.16 5.01 -16.02
N VAL A 165 16.31 4.55 -14.78
CA VAL A 165 16.53 5.45 -13.64
C VAL A 165 17.64 4.85 -12.80
N SER A 166 18.69 5.64 -12.50
CA SER A 166 19.72 5.17 -11.59
C SER A 166 19.07 4.94 -10.22
N PRO A 167 19.25 3.77 -9.59
CA PRO A 167 18.65 3.48 -8.30
C PRO A 167 19.07 4.48 -7.21
N ASN A 168 20.23 5.11 -7.37
CA ASN A 168 20.75 6.15 -6.46
C ASN A 168 20.04 7.50 -6.64
N ASP A 169 19.46 7.77 -7.81
CA ASP A 169 18.78 9.04 -8.11
C ASP A 169 17.31 9.01 -7.66
N VAL A 170 16.79 7.84 -7.29
CA VAL A 170 15.42 7.70 -6.77
C VAL A 170 15.45 7.73 -5.25
N PRO A 171 14.84 8.75 -4.62
CA PRO A 171 14.79 8.81 -3.16
C PRO A 171 14.06 7.58 -2.59
N LEU A 172 14.64 6.99 -1.54
CA LEU A 172 14.07 5.83 -0.82
C LEU A 172 12.67 6.12 -0.27
N THR A 173 12.44 7.38 0.09
CA THR A 173 11.13 7.91 0.44
C THR A 173 10.48 8.50 -0.81
N PRO A 174 9.36 7.93 -1.26
CA PRO A 174 8.73 8.41 -2.47
C PRO A 174 8.16 9.81 -2.22
N ALA A 175 8.42 10.74 -3.14
CA ALA A 175 7.93 12.11 -3.03
C ALA A 175 6.41 12.12 -2.79
N TYR A 176 5.99 12.81 -1.74
CA TYR A 176 4.61 12.92 -1.30
C TYR A 176 4.32 14.39 -1.01
N ARG A 177 3.24 14.92 -1.58
CA ARG A 177 2.84 16.31 -1.32
C ARG A 177 2.24 16.40 0.07
N LEU A 178 2.94 17.08 0.97
CA LEU A 178 2.46 17.38 2.32
C LEU A 178 1.38 18.48 2.25
N GLN A 179 0.47 18.47 3.23
CA GLN A 179 -0.40 19.61 3.45
C GLN A 179 0.42 20.75 4.08
N HIS A 180 0.12 21.99 3.70
CA HIS A 180 0.60 23.14 4.43
C HIS A 180 0.04 23.07 5.86
N PRO A 181 0.83 23.34 6.91
CA PRO A 181 0.35 23.38 8.29
C PRO A 181 -0.75 24.42 8.49
#